data_AF-A0A2G2DKW8-F1
#
_entry.id   AF-A0A2G2DKW8-F1
#
_cell.length_a   1.000
_cell.length_b   1.000
_cell.length_c   1.000
_cell.angle_alpha   90.00
_cell.angle_beta   90.00
_cell.angle_gamma   90.00
#
_symmetry.space_group_name_H-M   'P 1'
#
loop_
_entity.id
_entity.type
_entity.pdbx_description
1 polymer ?
#
loop_
_entity_poly.entity_id
_entity_poly.type
_entity_poly.pdbx_seq_one_letter_code
_entity_poly.pdbx_strand_id
1 'polypeptide(L)'
;MKDKQNFDNPAVTIIGYEDGLKDSEFDAYVDSITDHIRGKMRSDKEHGAAKPNHMFAQTRFFYVPLFNRKVSGESLSSSLREMGQDEEFCIESPWIQVIRNKNSGVLRADFLWNERQFLIDQVLLDSPNTANLGTGKPMKEQEIDGFIDDYEETVLNVPFGEEKEAALRDVSKRVPAEFVWLMVRAWQTTRGPFQSEIRSAIHELIVKAASGYTNLTKDAIGLCLTKSNNHYLFPNIISFSAHDKVKIDDYDINELR
;
A
#
# COMPACT_ATOMS: atom_id res chain seq x y z
N MET A 1 11.93 -6.71 -19.51
CA MET A 1 11.88 -5.43 -20.23
C MET A 1 10.72 -5.52 -21.21
N LYS A 2 9.48 -5.40 -20.72
CA LYS A 2 8.30 -5.36 -21.60
C LYS A 2 8.05 -3.94 -22.09
N ASP A 3 7.69 -3.87 -23.37
CA ASP A 3 7.58 -2.66 -24.16
C ASP A 3 6.64 -1.62 -23.56
N LYS A 4 7.09 -0.36 -23.62
CA LYS A 4 6.28 0.85 -23.46
C LYS A 4 5.09 0.75 -24.41
N GLN A 5 3.89 0.48 -23.90
CA GLN A 5 2.68 0.77 -24.66
C GLN A 5 2.55 2.29 -24.76
N ASN A 6 2.81 2.79 -25.97
CA ASN A 6 2.65 4.19 -26.31
C ASN A 6 1.14 4.44 -26.48
N PHE A 7 0.48 4.86 -25.40
CA PHE A 7 -0.90 5.34 -25.46
C PHE A 7 -0.85 6.81 -25.92
N ASP A 8 -1.54 7.16 -27.00
CA ASP A 8 -1.58 8.47 -27.68
C ASP A 8 -2.18 9.64 -26.85
N ASN A 9 -2.04 9.63 -25.53
CA ASN A 9 -2.38 10.75 -24.65
C ASN A 9 -1.14 11.13 -23.81
N PRO A 10 -0.48 12.27 -24.06
CA PRO A 10 0.79 12.65 -23.42
C PRO A 10 0.69 12.94 -21.91
N ALA A 11 -0.51 12.80 -21.32
CA ALA A 11 -0.80 13.12 -19.91
C ALA A 11 -0.49 11.98 -18.93
N VAL A 12 -0.31 10.75 -19.40
CA VAL A 12 -0.05 9.61 -18.52
C VAL A 12 1.05 8.77 -19.14
N THR A 13 2.29 9.07 -18.77
CA THR A 13 3.42 8.21 -19.11
C THR A 13 3.62 7.22 -17.97
N ILE A 14 3.31 5.94 -18.22
CA ILE A 14 3.58 4.84 -17.31
C ILE A 14 5.08 4.50 -17.43
N ILE A 15 5.86 4.88 -16.42
CA ILE A 15 7.31 4.65 -16.42
C ILE A 15 7.64 3.61 -15.35
N GLY A 16 7.62 2.34 -15.77
CA GLY A 16 8.15 1.21 -15.01
C GLY A 16 7.10 0.26 -14.45
N TYR A 17 7.26 -1.02 -14.79
CA TYR A 17 6.86 -2.18 -14.01
C TYR A 17 8.20 -2.83 -13.61
N GLU A 18 8.49 -3.04 -12.34
CA GLU A 18 9.59 -3.95 -11.99
C GLU A 18 9.13 -5.38 -12.32
N ASP A 19 9.68 -5.93 -13.41
CA ASP A 19 9.30 -7.22 -14.00
C ASP A 19 9.29 -8.36 -12.96
N GLY A 20 8.19 -9.13 -12.89
CA GLY A 20 8.30 -10.52 -12.43
C GLY A 20 7.04 -11.23 -11.94
N LEU A 21 6.03 -10.52 -11.44
CA LEU A 21 4.84 -11.14 -10.87
C LEU A 21 3.61 -10.75 -11.68
N LYS A 22 2.98 -11.75 -12.31
CA LYS A 22 1.61 -11.60 -12.84
C LYS A 22 0.68 -11.66 -11.64
N ASP A 23 0.18 -10.52 -11.22
CA ASP A 23 -0.78 -10.39 -10.12
C ASP A 23 -2.00 -9.64 -10.68
N SER A 24 -3.14 -10.34 -10.75
CA SER A 24 -4.35 -9.81 -11.40
C SER A 24 -4.92 -8.59 -10.68
N GLU A 25 -4.73 -8.54 -9.37
CA GLU A 25 -5.21 -7.51 -8.47
C GLU A 25 -4.40 -6.23 -8.67
N PHE A 26 -3.08 -6.35 -8.79
CA PHE A 26 -2.21 -5.24 -9.14
C PHE A 26 -2.50 -4.69 -10.55
N ASP A 27 -2.67 -5.55 -11.55
CA ASP A 27 -3.01 -5.10 -12.91
C ASP A 27 -4.36 -4.35 -12.91
N ALA A 28 -5.37 -4.89 -12.22
CA ALA A 28 -6.66 -4.23 -12.05
C ALA A 28 -6.55 -2.88 -11.32
N TYR A 29 -5.65 -2.79 -10.32
CA TYR A 29 -5.34 -1.53 -9.64
C TYR A 29 -4.73 -0.50 -10.59
N VAL A 30 -3.71 -0.87 -11.37
CA VAL A 30 -3.05 0.02 -12.34
C VAL A 30 -4.06 0.58 -13.34
N ASP A 31 -4.90 -0.28 -13.92
CA ASP A 31 -5.94 0.12 -14.87
C ASP A 31 -6.95 1.08 -14.21
N SER A 32 -7.43 0.72 -13.03
CA SER A 32 -8.45 1.46 -12.29
C SER A 32 -7.98 2.86 -11.85
N ILE A 33 -6.72 2.99 -11.42
CA ILE A 33 -6.10 4.29 -11.08
C ILE A 33 -5.87 5.12 -12.36
N THR A 34 -5.35 4.49 -13.41
CA THR A 34 -5.08 5.16 -14.68
C THR A 34 -6.36 5.74 -15.29
N ASP A 35 -7.45 4.96 -15.29
CA ASP A 35 -8.74 5.42 -15.80
C ASP A 35 -9.36 6.49 -14.92
N HIS A 36 -9.18 6.42 -13.59
CA HIS A 36 -9.62 7.48 -12.70
C HIS A 36 -8.92 8.81 -13.01
N ILE A 37 -7.58 8.79 -13.17
CA ILE A 37 -6.79 9.99 -13.52
C ILE A 37 -7.25 10.55 -14.88
N ARG A 38 -7.38 9.70 -15.90
CA ARG A 38 -7.85 10.09 -17.24
C ARG A 38 -9.26 10.70 -17.18
N GLY A 39 -10.16 10.10 -16.41
CA GLY A 39 -11.53 10.60 -16.21
C GLY A 39 -11.54 11.99 -15.61
N LYS A 40 -10.76 12.23 -14.54
CA LYS A 40 -10.63 13.55 -13.92
C LYS A 40 -10.09 14.59 -14.90
N MET A 41 -9.04 14.26 -15.66
CA MET A 41 -8.48 15.16 -16.68
C MET A 41 -9.46 15.52 -17.80
N ARG A 42 -10.36 14.62 -18.19
CA ARG A 42 -11.36 14.88 -19.25
C ARG A 42 -12.48 15.79 -18.77
N SER A 43 -13.05 15.50 -17.60
CA SER A 43 -14.10 16.31 -16.97
C SER A 43 -13.67 17.78 -16.85
N ASP A 44 -12.40 17.99 -16.56
CA ASP A 44 -11.79 19.31 -16.39
C ASP A 44 -11.68 20.13 -17.69
N LYS A 45 -11.63 19.47 -18.86
CA LYS A 45 -11.61 20.13 -20.17
C LYS A 45 -13.01 20.53 -20.64
N GLU A 46 -14.03 19.75 -20.28
CA GLU A 46 -15.41 19.96 -20.74
C GLU A 46 -16.09 21.15 -20.04
N HIS A 47 -15.65 21.51 -18.83
CA HIS A 47 -16.26 22.60 -18.04
C HIS A 47 -15.68 24.01 -18.34
N GLY A 48 -14.87 24.18 -19.39
CA GLY A 48 -14.43 25.50 -19.86
C GLY A 48 -13.60 26.30 -18.84
N ALA A 49 -12.94 25.63 -17.89
CA ALA A 49 -12.12 26.28 -16.88
C ALA A 49 -10.98 27.07 -17.55
N ALA A 50 -10.95 28.39 -17.37
CA ALA A 50 -10.02 29.30 -18.04
C ALA A 50 -8.54 29.17 -17.59
N LYS A 51 -8.21 28.20 -16.72
CA LYS A 51 -6.83 27.87 -16.33
C LYS A 51 -6.69 26.35 -16.23
N PRO A 52 -5.54 25.77 -16.61
CA PRO A 52 -5.35 24.33 -16.56
C PRO A 52 -5.59 23.82 -15.13
N ASN A 53 -6.60 22.96 -15.03
CA ASN A 53 -6.71 21.97 -13.98
C ASN A 53 -5.45 21.10 -13.98
N HIS A 54 -4.96 20.75 -12.79
CA HIS A 54 -3.73 20.00 -12.58
C HIS A 54 -3.58 18.82 -13.56
N MET A 55 -2.49 18.82 -14.34
CA MET A 55 -2.22 17.76 -15.33
C MET A 55 -1.07 16.89 -14.81
N PHE A 56 -1.31 15.59 -14.63
CA PHE A 56 -0.21 14.65 -14.45
C PHE A 56 0.67 14.62 -15.71
N ALA A 57 1.99 14.61 -15.53
CA ALA A 57 2.96 14.41 -16.61
C ALA A 57 3.59 13.00 -16.55
N GLN A 58 3.67 12.42 -15.36
CA GLN A 58 4.28 11.12 -15.14
C GLN A 58 3.59 10.38 -14.01
N THR A 59 3.29 9.11 -14.24
CA THR A 59 2.73 8.19 -13.25
C THR A 59 3.57 6.92 -13.23
N ARG A 60 4.04 6.48 -12.06
CA ARG A 60 4.79 5.24 -11.90
C ARG A 60 4.06 4.33 -10.94
N PHE A 61 4.06 3.03 -11.23
CA PHE A 61 3.43 2.02 -10.39
C PHE A 61 4.49 1.03 -9.92
N PHE A 62 4.57 0.82 -8.62
CA PHE A 62 5.54 -0.06 -7.99
C PHE A 62 4.82 -1.20 -7.29
N TYR A 63 5.11 -2.43 -7.68
CA TYR A 63 4.71 -3.61 -6.94
C TYR A 63 5.85 -4.02 -6.00
N VAL A 64 5.56 -4.04 -4.70
CA VAL A 64 6.52 -4.28 -3.61
C VAL A 64 6.08 -5.55 -2.89
N PRO A 65 6.65 -6.72 -3.25
CA PRO A 65 6.32 -7.98 -2.59
C PRO A 65 6.79 -7.98 -1.15
N LEU A 66 6.14 -8.78 -0.31
CA LEU A 66 6.57 -9.02 1.05
C LEU A 66 7.98 -9.64 1.09
N PHE A 67 8.25 -10.53 0.13
CA PHE A 67 9.50 -11.28 0.02
C PHE A 67 10.41 -10.64 -1.03
N ASN A 68 11.60 -10.21 -0.63
CA ASN A 68 12.59 -9.77 -1.61
C ASN A 68 13.63 -10.86 -1.91
N ARG A 69 13.58 -11.44 -3.13
CA ARG A 69 14.59 -12.40 -3.61
C ARG A 69 15.87 -11.73 -4.11
N LYS A 70 15.84 -10.45 -4.45
CA LYS A 70 16.98 -9.70 -4.99
C LYS A 70 17.00 -8.32 -4.34
N VAL A 71 17.79 -8.20 -3.28
CA VAL A 71 17.99 -6.94 -2.56
C VAL A 71 18.62 -5.91 -3.51
N SER A 72 17.82 -5.10 -4.18
CA SER A 72 18.16 -3.72 -4.51
C SER A 72 17.16 -2.86 -3.76
N GLY A 73 17.58 -2.41 -2.57
CA GLY A 73 16.78 -1.60 -1.64
C GLY A 73 16.54 -0.18 -2.15
N GLU A 74 16.00 -0.03 -3.34
CA GLU A 74 15.45 1.24 -3.79
C GLU A 74 14.12 1.47 -3.09
N SER A 75 14.23 1.95 -1.85
CA SER A 75 13.13 2.58 -1.13
C SER A 75 12.56 3.70 -2.00
N LEU A 76 11.24 3.85 -2.14
CA LEU A 76 10.58 4.95 -2.87
C LEU A 76 11.28 6.30 -2.73
N SER A 77 11.79 6.54 -1.52
CA SER A 77 12.57 7.69 -1.14
C SER A 77 13.71 8.02 -2.11
N SER A 78 14.33 7.08 -2.82
CA SER A 78 15.39 7.39 -3.79
C SER A 78 14.85 7.91 -5.12
N SER A 79 13.68 7.43 -5.57
CA SER A 79 13.15 7.77 -6.90
C SER A 79 12.42 9.13 -6.95
N LEU A 80 12.06 9.69 -5.79
CA LEU A 80 11.47 11.03 -5.63
C LEU A 80 12.38 12.02 -4.87
N ARG A 81 13.59 11.61 -4.48
CA ARG A 81 14.54 12.49 -3.77
C ARG A 81 15.11 13.63 -4.62
N GLU A 82 15.01 13.52 -5.94
CA GLU A 82 15.33 14.63 -6.84
C GLU A 82 14.10 15.51 -7.04
N MET A 83 13.71 16.19 -5.96
CA MET A 83 12.79 17.31 -6.05
C MET A 83 13.52 18.52 -6.64
N GLY A 84 12.97 19.07 -7.72
CA GLY A 84 13.41 20.36 -8.25
C GLY A 84 13.08 21.51 -7.29
N GLN A 85 13.74 22.66 -7.46
CA GLN A 85 13.47 23.85 -6.65
C GLN A 85 12.02 24.36 -6.76
N ASP A 86 11.36 24.04 -7.87
CA ASP A 86 9.98 24.44 -8.17
C ASP A 86 8.93 23.38 -7.83
N GLU A 87 9.28 22.35 -7.05
CA GLU A 87 8.37 21.25 -6.72
C GLU A 87 7.91 21.29 -5.25
N GLU A 88 6.69 20.83 -5.01
CA GLU A 88 6.13 20.65 -3.67
C GLU A 88 5.36 19.34 -3.57
N PHE A 89 5.34 18.73 -2.40
CA PHE A 89 4.45 17.61 -2.14
C PHE A 89 3.00 18.08 -2.11
N CYS A 90 2.19 17.42 -2.92
CA CYS A 90 0.74 17.50 -2.84
C CYS A 90 0.22 16.47 -1.84
N ILE A 91 0.71 15.23 -1.95
CA ILE A 91 0.43 14.17 -0.98
C ILE A 91 1.68 13.31 -0.73
N GLU A 92 1.89 12.96 0.53
CA GLU A 92 2.91 12.03 0.98
C GLU A 92 2.25 10.99 1.88
N SER A 93 2.24 9.73 1.42
CA SER A 93 1.71 8.60 2.19
C SER A 93 2.44 7.29 1.86
N PRO A 94 2.22 6.21 2.63
CA PRO A 94 2.74 4.88 2.31
C PRO A 94 2.26 4.28 0.98
N TRP A 95 1.13 4.76 0.45
CA TRP A 95 0.48 4.19 -0.76
C TRP A 95 0.73 5.03 -2.00
N ILE A 96 0.87 6.34 -1.84
CA ILE A 96 1.02 7.28 -2.95
C ILE A 96 1.89 8.47 -2.54
N GLN A 97 2.75 8.89 -3.46
CA GLN A 97 3.45 10.16 -3.39
C GLN A 97 3.12 10.98 -4.63
N VAL A 98 2.61 12.19 -4.45
CA VAL A 98 2.32 13.11 -5.56
C VAL A 98 3.05 14.41 -5.33
N ILE A 99 3.87 14.79 -6.31
CA ILE A 99 4.62 16.02 -6.35
C ILE A 99 3.99 16.93 -7.40
N ARG A 100 3.87 18.21 -7.08
CA ARG A 100 3.39 19.25 -7.96
C ARG A 100 4.52 20.21 -8.30
N ASN A 101 4.66 20.53 -9.59
CA ASN A 101 5.44 21.68 -10.01
C ASN A 101 4.64 22.98 -9.80
N LYS A 102 5.17 23.90 -8.99
CA LYS A 102 4.52 25.16 -8.60
C LYS A 102 4.26 26.09 -9.78
N ASN A 103 5.14 26.07 -10.78
CA ASN A 103 5.10 26.99 -11.91
C ASN A 103 4.19 26.50 -13.04
N SER A 104 4.20 25.19 -13.33
CA SER A 104 3.39 24.60 -14.40
C SER A 104 2.09 23.97 -13.92
N GLY A 105 1.94 23.75 -12.61
CA GLY A 105 0.80 23.03 -12.03
C GLY A 105 0.79 21.52 -12.35
N VAL A 106 1.84 21.02 -13.00
CA VAL A 106 1.99 19.63 -13.42
C VAL A 106 2.21 18.73 -12.22
N LEU A 107 1.61 17.54 -12.24
CA LEU A 107 1.75 16.52 -11.20
C LEU A 107 2.66 15.37 -11.66
N ARG A 108 3.47 14.85 -10.75
CA ARG A 108 4.17 13.56 -10.87
C ARG A 108 3.70 12.67 -9.74
N ALA A 109 3.36 11.42 -10.03
CA ALA A 109 2.81 10.51 -9.04
C ALA A 109 3.49 9.15 -9.06
N ASP A 110 3.80 8.65 -7.87
CA ASP A 110 4.28 7.31 -7.63
C ASP A 110 3.26 6.57 -6.78
N PHE A 111 2.78 5.46 -7.31
CA PHE A 111 1.78 4.59 -6.70
C PHE A 111 2.44 3.31 -6.25
N LEU A 112 2.12 2.88 -5.04
CA LEU A 112 2.64 1.65 -4.49
C LEU A 112 1.55 0.62 -4.38
N TRP A 113 1.96 -0.62 -4.52
CA TRP A 113 1.24 -1.81 -4.14
C TRP A 113 2.16 -2.62 -3.25
N ASN A 114 1.99 -2.52 -1.93
CA ASN A 114 2.97 -2.99 -0.97
C ASN A 114 2.37 -3.99 0.00
N GLU A 115 2.67 -5.27 -0.18
CA GLU A 115 2.08 -6.38 0.56
C GLU A 115 2.26 -6.25 2.08
N ARG A 116 3.42 -5.75 2.54
CA ARG A 116 3.64 -5.53 3.97
C ARG A 116 2.84 -4.35 4.49
N GLN A 117 2.68 -3.29 3.69
CA GLN A 117 1.86 -2.15 4.08
C GLN A 117 0.39 -2.55 4.23
N PHE A 118 -0.14 -3.46 3.39
CA PHE A 118 -1.48 -4.03 3.60
C PHE A 118 -1.62 -4.60 5.02
N LEU A 119 -0.69 -5.45 5.45
CA LEU A 119 -0.70 -6.04 6.80
C LEU A 119 -0.64 -4.98 7.90
N ILE A 120 0.29 -4.02 7.78
CA ILE A 120 0.45 -2.93 8.76
C ILE A 120 -0.85 -2.11 8.88
N ASP A 121 -1.48 -1.80 7.76
CA ASP A 121 -2.73 -1.05 7.77
C ASP A 121 -3.84 -1.82 8.47
N GLN A 122 -3.98 -3.14 8.20
CA GLN A 122 -4.99 -3.96 8.89
C GLN A 122 -4.79 -3.99 10.40
N VAL A 123 -3.55 -4.08 10.87
CA VAL A 123 -3.25 -4.03 12.31
C VAL A 123 -3.60 -2.68 12.91
N LEU A 124 -3.32 -1.59 12.20
CA LEU A 124 -3.68 -0.26 12.66
C LEU A 124 -5.19 -0.04 12.69
N LEU A 125 -5.93 -0.55 11.70
CA LEU A 125 -7.39 -0.48 11.66
C LEU A 125 -8.01 -1.26 12.83
N ASP A 126 -7.52 -2.46 13.10
CA ASP A 126 -7.98 -3.31 14.20
C ASP A 126 -7.55 -2.78 15.58
N SER A 127 -6.35 -2.18 15.66
CA SER A 127 -5.76 -1.70 16.91
C SER A 127 -4.86 -0.47 16.66
N PRO A 128 -5.43 0.76 16.66
CA PRO A 128 -4.74 1.99 16.26
C PRO A 128 -3.50 2.36 17.07
N ASN A 129 -3.38 1.82 18.29
CA ASN A 129 -2.27 2.10 19.21
C ASN A 129 -1.27 0.94 19.30
N THR A 130 -1.26 0.05 18.31
CA THR A 130 -0.36 -1.12 18.31
C THR A 130 1.11 -0.70 18.30
N ALA A 131 1.86 -1.19 19.28
CA ALA A 131 3.31 -1.07 19.32
C ALA A 131 3.98 -2.19 18.50
N ASN A 132 5.27 -2.04 18.20
CA ASN A 132 6.08 -3.04 17.47
C ASN A 132 5.58 -3.36 16.04
N LEU A 133 5.12 -2.34 15.32
CA LEU A 133 4.87 -2.43 13.89
C LEU A 133 6.20 -2.34 13.13
N GLY A 134 6.32 -3.18 12.10
CA GLY A 134 7.40 -3.06 11.14
C GLY A 134 7.32 -1.80 10.28
N THR A 135 8.31 -1.65 9.41
CA THR A 135 8.24 -0.70 8.29
C THR A 135 7.64 -1.40 7.08
N GLY A 136 6.98 -0.67 6.16
CA GLY A 136 6.52 -1.23 4.87
C GLY A 136 7.64 -1.73 3.94
N LYS A 137 8.88 -1.89 4.41
CA LYS A 137 9.96 -2.46 3.61
C LYS A 137 9.78 -3.98 3.47
N PRO A 138 10.06 -4.54 2.28
CA PRO A 138 10.16 -5.99 2.10
C PRO A 138 11.11 -6.63 3.10
N MET A 139 10.85 -7.88 3.44
CA MET A 139 11.68 -8.67 4.35
C MET A 139 12.41 -9.77 3.60
N LYS A 140 13.48 -10.27 4.22
CA LYS A 140 14.10 -11.52 3.78
C LYS A 140 13.22 -12.67 4.21
N GLU A 141 13.16 -13.70 3.36
CA GLU A 141 12.39 -14.92 3.63
C GLU A 141 12.78 -15.54 4.98
N GLN A 142 14.09 -15.62 5.28
CA GLN A 142 14.62 -16.12 6.56
C GLN A 142 14.13 -15.37 7.80
N GLU A 143 13.86 -14.06 7.69
CA GLU A 143 13.35 -13.29 8.83
C GLU A 143 11.89 -13.65 9.10
N ILE A 144 11.10 -13.84 8.03
CA ILE A 144 9.71 -14.28 8.14
C ILE A 144 9.67 -15.70 8.69
N ASP A 145 10.48 -16.61 8.15
CA ASP A 145 10.57 -17.99 8.64
C ASP A 145 10.88 -18.03 10.16
N GLY A 146 11.80 -17.20 10.63
CA GLY A 146 12.09 -17.08 12.06
C GLY A 146 10.89 -16.59 12.90
N PHE A 147 10.05 -15.69 12.36
CA PHE A 147 8.83 -15.25 13.04
C PHE A 147 7.76 -16.34 13.08
N ILE A 148 7.68 -17.12 12.02
CA ILE A 148 6.79 -18.28 11.93
C ILE A 148 7.16 -19.30 13.01
N ASP A 149 8.45 -19.68 13.06
CA ASP A 149 8.95 -20.66 14.02
C ASP A 149 8.69 -20.21 15.47
N ASP A 150 8.98 -18.93 15.78
CA ASP A 150 8.70 -18.34 17.10
C ASP A 150 7.22 -18.45 17.49
N TYR A 151 6.31 -18.22 16.54
CA TYR A 151 4.87 -18.34 16.78
C TYR A 151 4.42 -19.79 16.95
N GLU A 152 4.90 -20.70 16.10
CA GLU A 152 4.57 -22.12 16.18
C GLU A 152 5.01 -22.71 17.53
N GLU A 153 6.23 -22.41 17.96
CA GLU A 153 6.79 -22.89 19.23
C GLU A 153 6.08 -22.28 20.45
N THR A 154 5.73 -20.98 20.38
CA THR A 154 5.22 -20.25 21.54
C THR A 154 3.70 -20.33 21.68
N VAL A 155 2.94 -20.30 20.57
CA VAL A 155 1.49 -20.03 20.59
C VAL A 155 0.67 -21.20 20.07
N LEU A 156 1.10 -21.86 18.99
CA LEU A 156 0.23 -22.78 18.24
C LEU A 156 -0.27 -23.95 19.10
N ASN A 157 0.59 -24.46 19.98
CA ASN A 157 0.29 -25.61 20.85
C ASN A 157 -0.30 -25.23 22.21
N VAL A 158 -0.52 -23.93 22.48
CA VAL A 158 -1.04 -23.45 23.76
C VAL A 158 -2.57 -23.48 23.77
N PRO A 159 -3.21 -24.10 24.79
CA PRO A 159 -4.66 -24.13 24.92
C PRO A 159 -5.28 -22.73 24.94
N PHE A 160 -6.47 -22.57 24.35
CA PHE A 160 -7.23 -21.33 24.40
C PHE A 160 -7.51 -20.88 25.84
N GLY A 161 -7.54 -19.57 26.07
CA GLY A 161 -7.76 -18.95 27.38
C GLY A 161 -6.59 -18.09 27.81
N GLU A 162 -6.43 -17.89 29.12
CA GLU A 162 -5.40 -17.00 29.68
C GLU A 162 -3.97 -17.41 29.29
N GLU A 163 -3.70 -18.71 29.15
CA GLU A 163 -2.39 -19.23 28.73
C GLU A 163 -2.05 -18.80 27.29
N LYS A 164 -3.01 -18.90 26.36
CA LYS A 164 -2.81 -18.46 24.98
C LYS A 164 -2.63 -16.94 24.89
N GLU A 165 -3.38 -16.18 25.67
CA GLU A 165 -3.19 -14.73 25.76
C GLU A 165 -1.80 -14.36 26.31
N ALA A 166 -1.30 -15.12 27.28
CA ALA A 166 0.06 -14.94 27.79
C ALA A 166 1.13 -15.28 26.74
N ALA A 167 0.93 -16.37 25.99
CA ALA A 167 1.79 -16.76 24.88
C ALA A 167 1.81 -15.71 23.76
N LEU A 168 0.64 -15.18 23.39
CA LEU A 168 0.50 -14.11 22.39
C LEU A 168 1.21 -12.82 22.84
N ARG A 169 1.10 -12.46 24.12
CA ARG A 169 1.86 -11.32 24.69
C ARG A 169 3.36 -11.57 24.67
N ASP A 170 3.81 -12.81 24.83
CA ASP A 170 5.23 -13.12 24.79
C ASP A 170 5.80 -13.08 23.37
N VAL A 171 5.13 -13.72 22.41
CA VAL A 171 5.58 -13.72 21.01
C VAL A 171 5.60 -12.31 20.40
N SER A 172 4.66 -11.45 20.80
CA SER A 172 4.57 -10.05 20.32
C SER A 172 5.78 -9.18 20.68
N LYS A 173 6.66 -9.66 21.58
CA LYS A 173 7.94 -8.99 21.91
C LYS A 173 9.04 -9.26 20.88
N ARG A 174 8.91 -10.34 20.10
CA ARG A 174 9.94 -10.83 19.16
C ARG A 174 9.47 -10.78 17.71
N VAL A 175 8.18 -11.05 17.50
CA VAL A 175 7.53 -11.03 16.19
C VAL A 175 6.83 -9.68 15.97
N PRO A 176 7.01 -9.01 14.82
CA PRO A 176 6.31 -7.78 14.53
C PRO A 176 4.80 -7.98 14.52
N ALA A 177 4.06 -6.97 14.99
CA ALA A 177 2.63 -7.08 15.24
C ALA A 177 1.84 -7.45 13.97
N GLU A 178 2.27 -6.99 12.79
CA GLU A 178 1.62 -7.30 11.52
C GLU A 178 1.65 -8.78 11.15
N PHE A 179 2.68 -9.50 11.60
CA PHE A 179 2.74 -10.94 11.42
C PHE A 179 1.93 -11.66 12.48
N VAL A 180 2.01 -11.28 13.75
CA VAL A 180 1.16 -11.89 14.81
C VAL A 180 -0.32 -11.79 14.43
N TRP A 181 -0.76 -10.62 13.96
CA TRP A 181 -2.13 -10.38 13.50
C TRP A 181 -2.54 -11.35 12.37
N LEU A 182 -1.69 -11.49 11.36
CA LEU A 182 -1.93 -12.41 10.23
C LEU A 182 -2.09 -13.85 10.74
N MET A 183 -1.16 -14.32 11.58
CA MET A 183 -1.12 -15.70 12.06
C MET A 183 -2.35 -16.05 12.90
N VAL A 184 -2.85 -15.09 13.70
CA VAL A 184 -4.04 -15.27 14.52
C VAL A 184 -5.32 -15.30 13.68
N ARG A 185 -5.36 -14.61 12.54
CA ARG A 185 -6.60 -14.42 11.75
C ARG A 185 -6.73 -15.27 10.50
N ALA A 186 -5.64 -15.77 9.92
CA ALA A 186 -5.74 -16.68 8.77
C ALA A 186 -6.04 -18.09 9.25
N TRP A 187 -7.11 -18.71 8.74
CA TRP A 187 -7.49 -20.05 9.19
C TRP A 187 -6.40 -21.09 8.84
N GLN A 188 -5.74 -20.93 7.69
CA GLN A 188 -4.64 -21.77 7.23
C GLN A 188 -3.46 -21.70 8.22
N THR A 189 -3.26 -20.55 8.86
CA THR A 189 -2.19 -20.30 9.83
C THR A 189 -2.58 -20.70 11.27
N THR A 190 -3.72 -21.34 11.47
CA THR A 190 -4.12 -21.86 12.80
C THR A 190 -4.02 -23.39 12.89
N ARG A 191 -3.53 -24.05 11.84
CA ARG A 191 -3.36 -25.52 11.75
C ARG A 191 -2.00 -25.86 11.14
N GLY A 192 -1.21 -26.71 11.78
CA GLY A 192 0.09 -27.13 11.24
C GLY A 192 -0.02 -28.16 10.09
N PRO A 193 1.03 -28.30 9.24
CA PRO A 193 2.24 -27.48 9.13
C PRO A 193 1.97 -26.15 8.37
N PHE A 194 2.55 -25.05 8.87
CA PHE A 194 2.03 -23.69 8.68
C PHE A 194 2.92 -22.79 7.79
N GLN A 195 4.21 -23.09 7.65
CA GLN A 195 5.18 -22.27 6.90
C GLN A 195 4.76 -21.98 5.44
N SER A 196 4.14 -22.94 4.75
CA SER A 196 3.66 -22.74 3.36
C SER A 196 2.42 -21.86 3.26
N GLU A 197 1.69 -21.67 4.35
CA GLU A 197 0.36 -21.07 4.35
C GLU A 197 0.36 -19.55 4.52
N ILE A 198 1.44 -18.98 5.07
CA ILE A 198 1.57 -17.51 5.21
C ILE A 198 1.44 -16.81 3.86
N ARG A 199 2.06 -17.35 2.80
CA ARG A 199 1.97 -16.78 1.45
C ARG A 199 0.51 -16.78 0.95
N SER A 200 -0.20 -17.88 1.16
CA SER A 200 -1.61 -18.01 0.81
C SER A 200 -2.48 -17.02 1.59
N ALA A 201 -2.24 -16.88 2.90
CA ALA A 201 -2.95 -15.95 3.77
C ALA A 201 -2.75 -14.48 3.35
N ILE A 202 -1.52 -14.11 2.98
CA ILE A 202 -1.23 -12.76 2.47
C ILE A 202 -1.91 -12.53 1.13
N HIS A 203 -1.85 -13.49 0.22
CA HIS A 203 -2.54 -13.37 -1.07
C HIS A 203 -4.05 -13.21 -0.87
N GLU A 204 -4.66 -14.00 0.01
CA GLU A 204 -6.09 -13.88 0.35
C GLU A 204 -6.41 -12.50 0.94
N LEU A 205 -5.56 -11.98 1.83
CA LEU A 205 -5.70 -10.63 2.36
C LEU A 205 -5.68 -9.59 1.23
N ILE A 206 -4.70 -9.67 0.32
CA ILE A 206 -4.53 -8.74 -0.79
C ILE A 206 -5.76 -8.77 -1.69
N VAL A 207 -6.23 -9.96 -2.07
CA VAL A 207 -7.44 -10.12 -2.91
C VAL A 207 -8.64 -9.43 -2.27
N LYS A 208 -8.85 -9.61 -0.96
CA LYS A 208 -9.96 -8.98 -0.23
C LYS A 208 -9.80 -7.47 -0.10
N ALA A 209 -8.58 -7.00 0.16
CA ALA A 209 -8.27 -5.59 0.40
C ALA A 209 -8.08 -4.77 -0.90
N ALA A 210 -7.88 -5.41 -2.05
CA ALA A 210 -7.51 -4.78 -3.32
C ALA A 210 -8.45 -3.64 -3.74
N SER A 211 -9.76 -3.86 -3.65
CA SER A 211 -10.76 -2.85 -4.00
C SER A 211 -10.73 -1.67 -3.04
N GLY A 212 -10.67 -1.92 -1.72
CA GLY A 212 -10.55 -0.89 -0.69
C GLY A 212 -9.29 -0.05 -0.87
N TYR A 213 -8.14 -0.70 -1.11
CA TYR A 213 -6.87 -0.04 -1.40
C TYR A 213 -6.93 0.84 -2.65
N THR A 214 -7.57 0.34 -3.71
CA THR A 214 -7.77 1.10 -4.94
C THR A 214 -8.59 2.36 -4.69
N ASN A 215 -9.69 2.24 -3.92
CA ASN A 215 -10.54 3.38 -3.57
C ASN A 215 -9.80 4.38 -2.68
N LEU A 216 -9.03 3.90 -1.71
CA LEU A 216 -8.17 4.72 -0.87
C LEU A 216 -7.20 5.58 -1.71
N THR A 217 -6.53 4.97 -2.69
CA THR A 217 -5.60 5.69 -3.57
C THR A 217 -6.33 6.69 -4.47
N LYS A 218 -7.54 6.36 -4.96
CA LYS A 218 -8.37 7.31 -5.73
C LYS A 218 -8.79 8.51 -4.89
N ASP A 219 -9.19 8.29 -3.64
CA ASP A 219 -9.56 9.38 -2.72
C ASP A 219 -8.35 10.28 -2.44
N ALA A 220 -7.17 9.70 -2.26
CA ALA A 220 -5.91 10.40 -2.09
C ALA A 220 -5.57 11.29 -3.32
N ILE A 221 -5.75 10.77 -4.54
CA ILE A 221 -5.64 11.56 -5.79
C ILE A 221 -6.67 12.70 -5.79
N GLY A 222 -7.92 12.40 -5.42
CA GLY A 222 -8.99 13.39 -5.34
C GLY A 222 -8.66 14.57 -4.43
N LEU A 223 -8.06 14.31 -3.26
CA LEU A 223 -7.61 15.36 -2.34
C LEU A 223 -6.58 16.29 -3.03
N CYS A 224 -5.59 15.71 -3.72
CA CYS A 224 -4.57 16.48 -4.42
C CYS A 224 -5.12 17.36 -5.56
N LEU A 225 -6.19 16.90 -6.22
CA LEU A 225 -6.80 17.61 -7.35
C LEU A 225 -7.78 18.72 -6.94
N THR A 226 -8.38 18.64 -5.74
CA THR A 226 -9.46 19.57 -5.34
C THR A 226 -9.00 20.91 -4.79
N LYS A 227 -7.76 21.05 -4.32
CA LYS A 227 -7.25 22.31 -3.75
C LYS A 227 -5.84 22.62 -4.26
N SER A 228 -5.70 23.79 -4.86
CA SER A 228 -4.40 24.34 -5.21
C SER A 228 -3.68 24.79 -3.93
N ASN A 229 -2.57 24.14 -3.60
CA ASN A 229 -1.55 24.48 -2.59
C ASN A 229 -1.68 23.84 -1.19
N ASN A 230 -2.37 22.71 -1.08
CA ASN A 230 -2.31 21.91 0.15
C ASN A 230 -1.27 20.80 0.02
N HIS A 231 -0.41 20.68 1.03
CA HIS A 231 0.41 19.50 1.25
C HIS A 231 -0.31 18.60 2.26
N TYR A 232 -0.63 17.38 1.84
CA TYR A 232 -1.23 16.36 2.68
C TYR A 232 -0.19 15.33 3.10
N LEU A 233 0.08 15.22 4.40
CA LEU A 233 0.97 14.19 4.95
C LEU A 233 0.13 13.17 5.72
N PHE A 234 0.12 11.94 5.24
CA PHE A 234 -0.59 10.82 5.85
C PHE A 234 0.41 9.72 6.22
N PRO A 235 1.00 9.75 7.43
CA PRO A 235 1.98 8.75 7.82
C PRO A 235 1.45 7.30 7.85
N ASN A 236 0.13 7.12 7.99
CA ASN A 236 -0.52 5.80 8.07
C ASN A 236 -2.03 5.85 7.78
N ILE A 237 -2.67 4.69 7.74
CA ILE A 237 -4.12 4.55 7.47
C ILE A 237 -5.01 5.33 8.45
N ILE A 238 -4.64 5.43 9.73
CA ILE A 238 -5.43 6.13 10.74
C ILE A 238 -5.43 7.64 10.50
N SER A 239 -4.28 8.20 10.14
CA SER A 239 -4.20 9.61 9.76
C SER A 239 -5.00 9.94 8.50
N PHE A 240 -5.10 8.98 7.57
CA PHE A 240 -5.86 9.13 6.34
C PHE A 240 -7.37 9.00 6.58
N SER A 241 -7.81 8.02 7.38
CA SER A 241 -9.21 7.79 7.70
C SER A 241 -9.85 8.90 8.54
N ALA A 242 -9.05 9.63 9.32
CA ALA A 242 -9.49 10.81 10.06
C ALA A 242 -9.90 11.98 9.15
N HIS A 243 -9.65 11.91 7.84
CA HIS A 243 -10.05 12.95 6.90
C HIS A 243 -11.48 12.71 6.40
N ASP A 244 -12.41 13.64 6.68
CA ASP A 244 -13.88 13.56 6.46
C ASP A 244 -14.39 13.12 5.07
N LYS A 245 -13.50 13.01 4.08
CA LYS A 245 -13.83 12.69 2.68
C LYS A 245 -13.42 11.28 2.27
N VAL A 246 -12.78 10.53 3.16
CA VAL A 246 -12.26 9.20 2.87
C VAL A 246 -13.17 8.16 3.49
N LYS A 247 -13.49 7.12 2.72
CA LYS A 247 -14.14 5.90 3.24
C LYS A 247 -13.15 4.76 3.25
N ILE A 248 -12.94 4.14 4.40
CA ILE A 248 -12.02 3.00 4.57
C ILE A 248 -12.73 1.68 4.81
N ASP A 249 -14.07 1.67 4.90
CA ASP A 249 -14.85 0.49 5.29
C ASP A 249 -14.62 -0.72 4.36
N ASP A 250 -14.40 -0.47 3.07
CA ASP A 250 -14.10 -1.53 2.08
C ASP A 250 -12.65 -2.05 2.15
N TYR A 251 -11.80 -1.45 2.99
CA TYR A 251 -10.39 -1.81 3.19
C TYR A 251 -10.14 -2.51 4.53
N ASP A 252 -11.05 -2.41 5.50
CA ASP A 252 -10.95 -3.05 6.81
C ASP A 252 -11.38 -4.53 6.75
N ILE A 253 -10.41 -5.43 6.86
CA ILE A 253 -10.60 -6.87 6.76
C ILE A 253 -10.68 -7.48 8.16
N ASN A 254 -11.91 -7.77 8.57
CA ASN A 254 -12.20 -8.36 9.87
C ASN A 254 -11.90 -9.87 9.93
N GLU A 255 -11.96 -10.62 8.82
CA GLU A 255 -11.64 -12.06 8.81
C GLU A 255 -11.01 -12.53 7.48
N LEU A 256 -9.96 -13.35 7.58
CA LEU A 256 -9.35 -14.11 6.48
C LEU A 256 -9.92 -15.54 6.47
N ARG A 257 -11.18 -15.67 6.05
CA ARG A 257 -11.90 -16.94 5.84
C ARG A 257 -12.50 -17.05 4.45
#